data_AF-A0A150RSV8-F1
#
_entry.id   AF-A0A150RSV8-F1
#
_cell.length_a   1.000
_cell.length_b   1.000
_cell.length_c   1.000
_cell.angle_alpha   90.00
_cell.angle_beta   90.00
_cell.angle_gamma   90.00
#
_symmetry.space_group_name_H-M   'P 1'
#
loop_
_entity.id
_entity.type
_entity.pdbx_description
1 polymer ?
#
loop_
_entity_poly.entity_id
_entity_poly.type
_entity_poly.pdbx_seq_one_letter_code
_entity_poly.pdbx_strand_id
1 'polypeptide(L)'
;MALDGVGGVLLSGRFDGSLDVGGGVFDAAGRDGFLLKMDSGERYQWSLWLSGDGDQSVHDVAIDGDGDVFVQGDFEKTLKFQGGELSSAGETGSTFVAKLSRVGQLVWSRQIEGFSDRSLTDMDLTSSGEPVLVGSFSGTIELGVGTLTTNGGSDVFLAKLVP
;
A
#
# COMPACT_ATOMS: atom_id res chain seq x y z
N MET A 1 -8.06 -7.40 1.57
CA MET A 1 -8.22 -7.96 2.93
C MET A 1 -7.26 -9.11 3.08
N ALA A 2 -6.62 -9.25 4.24
CA ALA A 2 -5.73 -10.37 4.56
C ALA A 2 -6.07 -10.99 5.91
N LEU A 3 -5.65 -12.24 6.10
CA LEU A 3 -5.75 -12.97 7.38
C LEU A 3 -4.34 -13.17 7.96
N ASP A 4 -4.21 -13.04 9.27
CA ASP A 4 -2.99 -13.46 9.96
C ASP A 4 -3.03 -14.97 10.28
N GLY A 5 -1.89 -15.54 10.65
CA GLY A 5 -1.75 -16.97 10.95
C GLY A 5 -2.54 -17.47 12.16
N VAL A 6 -3.21 -16.59 12.91
CA VAL A 6 -4.05 -16.93 14.07
C VAL A 6 -5.52 -16.53 13.87
N GLY A 7 -5.91 -16.13 12.66
CA GLY A 7 -7.29 -15.81 12.28
C GLY A 7 -7.73 -14.38 12.55
N GLY A 8 -6.82 -13.48 12.96
CA GLY A 8 -7.10 -12.05 12.93
C GLY A 8 -7.14 -11.51 11.50
N VAL A 9 -7.85 -10.41 11.31
CA VAL A 9 -8.16 -9.86 9.99
C VAL A 9 -7.51 -8.50 9.80
N LEU A 10 -7.00 -8.23 8.61
CA LEU A 10 -6.64 -6.89 8.15
C LEU A 10 -7.57 -6.49 7.00
N LEU A 11 -8.38 -5.47 7.27
CA LEU A 11 -9.22 -4.81 6.27
C LEU A 11 -8.47 -3.60 5.70
N SER A 12 -8.68 -3.37 4.41
CA SER A 12 -8.19 -2.20 3.72
C SER A 12 -9.27 -1.67 2.78
N GLY A 13 -9.19 -0.40 2.46
CA GLY A 13 -10.11 0.22 1.52
C GLY A 13 -9.80 1.69 1.32
N ARG A 14 -10.79 2.41 0.79
CA ARG A 14 -10.77 3.86 0.59
C ARG A 14 -12.11 4.47 0.98
N PHE A 15 -12.10 5.74 1.35
CA PHE A 15 -13.30 6.47 1.79
C PHE A 15 -13.19 7.95 1.38
N ASP A 16 -14.35 8.59 1.31
CA ASP A 16 -14.49 10.03 1.13
C ASP A 16 -15.21 10.60 2.37
N GLY A 17 -14.78 11.77 2.85
CA GLY A 17 -15.35 12.41 4.03
C GLY A 17 -14.86 11.79 5.35
N SER A 18 -15.75 11.65 6.33
CA SER A 18 -15.41 11.18 7.68
C SER A 18 -15.55 9.65 7.81
N LEU A 19 -14.57 8.98 8.41
CA LEU A 19 -14.62 7.56 8.73
C LEU A 19 -14.10 7.28 10.13
N ASP A 20 -14.81 6.42 10.87
CA ASP A 20 -14.35 5.80 12.11
C ASP A 20 -14.37 4.28 11.95
N VAL A 21 -13.18 3.68 11.99
CA VAL A 21 -12.96 2.22 11.95
C VAL A 21 -12.39 1.71 13.28
N GLY A 22 -12.54 2.49 14.35
CA GLY A 22 -11.81 2.36 15.61
C GLY A 22 -10.56 3.24 15.60
N GLY A 23 -10.12 3.68 16.78
CA GLY A 23 -8.99 4.59 16.94
C GLY A 23 -9.33 6.07 16.77
N GLY A 24 -10.59 6.41 16.45
CA GLY A 24 -11.10 7.78 16.31
C GLY A 24 -11.65 8.05 14.91
N VAL A 25 -12.27 9.23 14.75
CA VAL A 25 -12.74 9.72 13.45
C VAL A 25 -11.58 10.34 12.70
N PHE A 26 -11.47 10.02 11.41
CA PHE A 26 -10.59 10.70 10.46
C PHE A 26 -11.42 11.36 9.36
N ASP A 27 -11.09 12.61 9.06
CA ASP A 27 -11.70 13.41 8.00
C ASP A 27 -10.75 13.47 6.80
N ALA A 28 -11.10 12.78 5.72
CA ALA A 28 -10.30 12.77 4.50
C ALA A 28 -10.34 14.13 3.78
N ALA A 29 -9.19 14.57 3.28
CA ALA A 29 -9.08 15.79 2.47
C ALA A 29 -9.50 15.56 1.01
N GLY A 30 -9.53 14.30 0.58
CA GLY A 30 -10.01 13.80 -0.70
C GLY A 30 -10.53 12.37 -0.54
N ARG A 31 -10.26 11.50 -1.51
CA ARG A 31 -10.46 10.06 -1.32
C ARG A 31 -9.20 9.47 -0.68
N ASP A 32 -9.30 8.99 0.55
CA ASP A 32 -8.14 8.49 1.30
C ASP A 32 -8.26 6.99 1.59
N GLY A 33 -7.10 6.33 1.69
CA GLY A 33 -7.01 4.91 2.02
C GLY A 33 -7.06 4.66 3.53
N PHE A 34 -7.49 3.47 3.93
CA PHE A 34 -7.42 3.06 5.33
C PHE A 34 -6.99 1.60 5.50
N LEU A 35 -6.51 1.30 6.70
CA LEU A 35 -6.22 -0.03 7.22
C LEU A 35 -6.90 -0.20 8.57
N LEU A 36 -7.48 -1.37 8.80
CA LEU A 36 -8.05 -1.78 10.08
C LEU A 36 -7.58 -3.20 10.42
N LYS A 37 -6.86 -3.34 11.52
CA LYS A 37 -6.51 -4.64 12.09
C LYS A 37 -7.47 -5.01 13.22
N MET A 38 -8.02 -6.21 13.12
CA MET A 38 -8.80 -6.88 14.17
C MET A 38 -8.16 -8.20 14.56
N ASP A 39 -8.39 -8.65 15.79
CA ASP A 39 -8.01 -9.99 16.22
C ASP A 39 -9.04 -11.05 15.77
N SER A 40 -8.78 -12.32 16.08
CA SER A 40 -9.64 -13.44 15.70
C SER A 40 -11.02 -13.46 16.39
N GLY A 41 -11.22 -12.59 17.38
CA GLY A 41 -12.51 -12.34 18.02
C GLY A 41 -13.17 -11.05 17.54
N GLU A 42 -12.75 -10.52 16.38
CA GLU A 42 -13.25 -9.30 15.75
C GLU A 42 -13.05 -8.05 16.63
N ARG A 43 -12.11 -8.08 17.58
CA ARG A 43 -11.79 -6.91 18.41
C ARG A 43 -10.77 -6.04 17.70
N TYR A 44 -11.04 -4.73 17.69
CA TYR A 44 -10.11 -3.70 17.23
C TYR A 44 -8.73 -3.86 17.87
N GLN A 45 -7.68 -3.81 17.05
CA GLN A 45 -6.28 -3.77 17.49
C GLN A 45 -5.69 -2.39 17.21
N TRP A 46 -5.70 -1.99 15.94
CA TRP A 46 -5.23 -0.68 15.47
C TRP A 46 -5.86 -0.34 14.12
N SER A 47 -5.91 0.94 13.80
CA SER A 47 -6.25 1.47 12.49
C SER A 47 -5.18 2.46 12.02
N LEU A 48 -5.13 2.67 10.71
CA LEU A 48 -4.25 3.65 10.07
C LEU A 48 -4.99 4.25 8.89
N TRP A 49 -4.88 5.57 8.74
CA TRP A 49 -5.35 6.30 7.56
C TRP A 49 -4.17 6.72 6.72
N LEU A 50 -4.26 6.49 5.42
CA LEU A 50 -3.41 7.18 4.47
C LEU A 50 -3.86 8.63 4.46
N SER A 51 -2.90 9.54 4.40
CA SER A 51 -3.19 10.97 4.39
C SER A 51 -2.22 11.64 3.43
N GLY A 52 -2.49 12.88 3.07
CA GLY A 52 -1.67 13.61 2.12
C GLY A 52 -2.52 14.59 1.34
N ASP A 53 -1.89 15.21 0.36
CA ASP A 53 -2.58 16.06 -0.60
C ASP A 53 -2.98 15.22 -1.81
N GLY A 54 -4.22 15.33 -2.30
CA GLY A 54 -4.71 14.52 -3.43
C GLY A 54 -5.38 13.22 -2.98
N ASP A 55 -5.71 12.34 -3.93
CA ASP A 55 -6.31 11.03 -3.62
C ASP A 55 -5.25 10.01 -3.16
N GLN A 56 -5.59 9.14 -2.22
CA GLN A 56 -4.82 7.95 -1.85
C GLN A 56 -5.72 6.71 -1.81
N SER A 57 -5.22 5.58 -2.32
CA SER A 57 -5.94 4.31 -2.29
C SER A 57 -5.04 3.18 -1.82
N VAL A 58 -5.56 2.31 -0.96
CA VAL A 58 -4.96 0.98 -0.74
C VAL A 58 -5.58 0.02 -1.75
N HIS A 59 -4.74 -0.71 -2.50
CA HIS A 59 -5.19 -1.72 -3.44
C HIS A 59 -5.15 -3.11 -2.84
N ASP A 60 -4.08 -3.42 -2.12
CA ASP A 60 -3.89 -4.74 -1.57
C ASP A 60 -3.01 -4.73 -0.32
N VAL A 61 -3.15 -5.79 0.47
CA VAL A 61 -2.45 -5.98 1.73
C VAL A 61 -2.08 -7.45 1.91
N ALA A 62 -0.91 -7.70 2.51
CA ALA A 62 -0.47 -9.02 2.90
C ALA A 62 0.08 -9.02 4.33
N ILE A 63 0.13 -10.18 4.98
CA ILE A 63 0.63 -10.35 6.35
C ILE A 63 1.67 -11.47 6.35
N ASP A 64 2.86 -11.21 6.88
CA ASP A 64 3.89 -12.24 7.00
C ASP A 64 3.69 -13.15 8.23
N GLY A 65 4.53 -14.18 8.36
CA GLY A 65 4.48 -15.11 9.51
C GLY A 65 4.79 -14.45 10.85
N ASP A 66 5.43 -13.28 10.84
CA ASP A 66 5.68 -12.45 12.01
C ASP A 66 4.53 -11.45 12.27
N GLY A 67 3.46 -11.50 11.49
CA GLY A 67 2.32 -10.60 11.63
C GLY A 67 2.61 -9.16 11.17
N ASP A 68 3.76 -8.90 10.54
CA ASP A 68 4.01 -7.62 9.93
C ASP A 68 3.14 -7.48 8.67
N VAL A 69 2.72 -6.26 8.39
CA VAL A 69 1.75 -5.94 7.37
C VAL A 69 2.45 -5.26 6.20
N PHE A 70 2.19 -5.75 4.99
CA PHE A 70 2.61 -5.14 3.75
C PHE A 70 1.41 -4.51 3.08
N VAL A 71 1.61 -3.30 2.55
CA VAL A 71 0.54 -2.49 1.96
C VAL A 71 1.03 -1.98 0.61
N GLN A 72 0.20 -2.08 -0.42
CA GLN A 72 0.44 -1.42 -1.70
C GLN A 72 -0.76 -0.56 -2.10
N GLY A 73 -0.48 0.48 -2.88
CA GLY A 73 -1.51 1.41 -3.31
C GLY A 73 -1.01 2.53 -4.20
N ASP A 74 -1.92 3.45 -4.52
CA ASP A 74 -1.67 4.68 -5.26
C ASP A 74 -1.81 5.91 -4.36
N PHE A 75 -1.11 6.97 -4.72
CA PHE A 75 -1.28 8.29 -4.12
C PHE A 75 -1.02 9.40 -5.15
N GLU A 76 -1.78 10.46 -5.10
CA GLU A 76 -1.51 11.70 -5.80
C GLU A 76 -0.69 12.64 -4.90
N LYS A 77 0.12 13.53 -5.51
CA LYS A 77 0.93 14.61 -4.90
C LYS A 77 1.78 14.18 -3.70
N THR A 78 1.19 13.97 -2.53
CA THR A 78 1.92 13.54 -1.33
C THR A 78 1.20 12.40 -0.62
N LEU A 79 1.99 11.49 -0.05
CA LEU A 79 1.52 10.46 0.88
C LEU A 79 2.27 10.63 2.20
N LYS A 80 1.53 10.96 3.25
CA LYS A 80 2.01 11.02 4.63
C LYS A 80 1.63 9.72 5.33
N PHE A 81 2.67 9.04 5.81
CA PHE A 81 2.56 7.72 6.41
C PHE A 81 3.36 7.70 7.71
N GLN A 82 2.67 7.88 8.85
CA GLN A 82 3.25 7.88 10.21
C GLN A 82 4.55 8.69 10.39
N GLY A 83 4.61 9.89 9.82
CA GLY A 83 5.77 10.79 9.91
C GLY A 83 6.80 10.62 8.78
N GLY A 84 6.66 9.60 7.94
CA GLY A 84 7.26 9.57 6.61
C GLY A 84 6.41 10.33 5.61
N GLU A 85 7.05 10.94 4.60
CA GLU A 85 6.37 11.59 3.47
C GLU A 85 7.00 11.09 2.17
N LEU A 86 6.13 10.68 1.23
CA LEU A 86 6.48 10.39 -0.16
C LEU A 86 5.84 11.48 -1.05
N SER A 87 6.48 11.82 -2.16
CA SER A 87 6.01 12.88 -3.06
C SER A 87 6.04 12.43 -4.51
N SER A 88 4.91 12.51 -5.21
CA SER A 88 4.85 12.19 -6.64
C SER A 88 5.53 13.30 -7.45
N ALA A 89 6.31 12.92 -8.46
CA ALA A 89 7.01 13.86 -9.33
C ALA A 89 6.07 14.57 -10.35
N GLY A 90 4.79 14.19 -10.39
CA GLY A 90 3.80 14.73 -11.32
C GLY A 90 2.35 14.55 -10.87
N GLU A 91 1.41 15.01 -11.68
CA GLU A 91 -0.03 15.05 -11.38
C GLU A 91 -0.75 13.70 -11.56
N THR A 92 -0.10 12.69 -12.14
CA THR A 92 -0.73 11.42 -12.60
C THR A 92 -0.66 10.27 -11.60
N GLY A 93 -0.44 10.60 -10.32
CA GLY A 93 -0.28 9.64 -9.23
C GLY A 93 1.07 8.90 -9.24
N SER A 94 1.50 8.48 -8.07
CA SER A 94 2.62 7.56 -7.86
C SER A 94 2.11 6.32 -7.14
N THR A 95 2.84 5.23 -7.29
CA THR A 95 2.56 3.99 -6.58
C THR A 95 3.45 3.88 -5.34
N PHE A 96 2.96 3.25 -4.28
CA PHE A 96 3.77 2.98 -3.09
C PHE A 96 3.66 1.53 -2.62
N VAL A 97 4.70 1.08 -1.93
CA VAL A 97 4.69 -0.12 -1.10
C VAL A 97 5.23 0.24 0.28
N ALA A 98 4.61 -0.26 1.34
CA ALA A 98 5.06 -0.04 2.70
C ALA A 98 5.01 -1.33 3.52
N LYS A 99 5.92 -1.43 4.49
CA LYS A 99 5.89 -2.42 5.56
C LYS A 99 5.58 -1.74 6.88
N LEU A 100 4.57 -2.24 7.57
CA LEU A 100 4.20 -1.92 8.94
C LEU A 100 4.56 -3.12 9.82
N SER A 101 4.98 -2.86 11.05
CA SER A 101 5.12 -3.91 12.07
C SER A 101 3.74 -4.45 12.49
N ARG A 102 3.71 -5.60 13.16
CA ARG A 102 2.46 -6.18 13.70
C ARG A 102 1.60 -5.25 14.59
N VAL A 103 2.21 -4.24 15.20
CA VAL A 103 1.54 -3.22 16.02
C VAL A 103 1.20 -1.95 15.23
N GLY A 104 1.28 -2.01 13.90
CA GLY A 104 0.91 -0.93 13.00
C GLY A 104 1.94 0.19 12.89
N GLN A 105 3.19 0.02 13.37
CA GLN A 105 4.23 1.05 13.23
C GLN A 105 4.95 0.94 11.89
N LEU A 106 5.18 2.05 11.18
CA LEU A 106 5.95 2.07 9.93
C LEU A 106 7.37 1.55 10.11
N VAL A 107 7.74 0.53 9.33
CA VAL A 107 9.11 -0.01 9.24
C VAL A 107 9.84 0.63 8.08
N TRP A 108 9.23 0.61 6.89
CA TRP A 108 9.72 1.30 5.71
C TRP A 108 8.58 1.59 4.72
N SER A 109 8.76 2.61 3.89
CA SER A 109 7.92 2.88 2.72
C SER A 109 8.79 3.17 1.49
N ARG A 110 8.30 2.83 0.32
CA ARG A 110 8.95 3.06 -0.97
C ARG A 110 7.94 3.58 -1.97
N GLN A 111 8.32 4.65 -2.64
CA GLN A 111 7.66 5.10 -3.86
C GLN A 111 8.20 4.29 -5.04
N ILE A 112 7.32 3.87 -5.93
CA ILE A 112 7.69 3.27 -7.21
C ILE A 112 7.22 4.22 -8.32
N GLU A 113 8.19 4.72 -9.07
CA GLU A 113 7.98 5.69 -10.14
C GLU A 113 7.77 5.03 -11.49
N GLY A 114 7.20 5.80 -12.43
CA GLY A 114 6.94 5.36 -13.80
C GLY A 114 5.63 4.61 -13.98
N PHE A 115 4.92 4.33 -12.88
CA PHE A 115 3.55 3.86 -12.91
C PHE A 115 2.58 5.03 -13.03
N SER A 116 1.55 4.86 -13.85
CA SER A 116 0.33 5.68 -13.76
C SER A 116 -0.59 5.13 -12.67
N ASP A 117 -1.65 5.86 -12.33
CA ASP A 117 -2.75 5.37 -11.49
C ASP A 117 -3.13 3.91 -11.82
N ARG A 118 -3.34 3.09 -10.78
CA ARG A 118 -3.79 1.69 -10.85
C ARG A 118 -2.88 0.70 -11.59
N SER A 119 -1.58 0.97 -11.60
CA SER A 119 -0.62 0.05 -12.23
C SER A 119 -0.37 -1.23 -11.43
N LEU A 120 -0.51 -1.20 -10.11
CA LEU A 120 -0.41 -2.38 -9.24
C LEU A 120 -1.78 -3.06 -9.08
N THR A 121 -1.79 -4.39 -9.23
CA THR A 121 -3.02 -5.20 -9.19
C THR A 121 -3.09 -6.12 -7.99
N ASP A 122 -1.97 -6.73 -7.58
CA ASP A 122 -1.95 -7.72 -6.50
C ASP A 122 -0.54 -7.84 -5.89
N MET A 123 -0.46 -8.26 -4.64
CA MET A 123 0.79 -8.46 -3.91
C MET A 123 0.69 -9.70 -3.00
N ASP A 124 1.66 -10.60 -3.13
CA ASP A 124 1.80 -11.72 -2.21
C ASP A 124 3.20 -11.77 -1.63
N LEU A 125 3.39 -12.55 -0.57
CA LEU A 125 4.67 -12.72 0.10
C LEU A 125 5.28 -14.07 -0.23
N THR A 126 6.59 -14.09 -0.45
CA THR A 126 7.31 -15.36 -0.47
C THR A 126 7.35 -16.01 0.91
N SER A 127 7.75 -17.27 1.01
CA SER A 127 7.91 -17.97 2.29
C SER A 127 8.90 -17.31 3.25
N SER A 128 9.79 -16.46 2.75
CA SER A 128 10.76 -15.68 3.52
C SER A 128 10.31 -14.25 3.79
N GLY A 129 9.08 -13.88 3.40
CA GLY A 129 8.46 -12.59 3.72
C GLY A 129 8.80 -11.46 2.75
N GLU A 130 9.52 -11.71 1.65
CA GLU A 130 9.69 -10.68 0.60
C GLU A 130 8.39 -10.47 -0.19
N PRO A 131 7.97 -9.22 -0.44
CA PRO A 131 6.81 -8.94 -1.27
C PRO A 131 7.09 -9.15 -2.75
N VAL A 132 6.13 -9.77 -3.43
CA VAL A 132 6.08 -10.00 -4.87
C VAL A 132 4.89 -9.25 -5.42
N LEU A 133 5.16 -8.30 -6.30
CA LEU A 133 4.17 -7.41 -6.91
C LEU A 133 3.83 -7.89 -8.32
N VAL A 134 2.55 -7.75 -8.68
CA VAL A 134 2.11 -7.89 -10.07
C VAL A 134 1.28 -6.69 -10.51
N GLY A 135 1.43 -6.35 -11.78
CA GLY A 135 0.71 -5.24 -12.37
C GLY A 135 0.99 -5.05 -13.84
N SER A 136 0.54 -3.92 -14.35
CA SER A 136 0.78 -3.47 -15.72
C SER A 136 1.41 -2.08 -15.73
N PHE A 137 2.27 -1.81 -16.69
CA PHE A 137 2.90 -0.50 -16.87
C PHE A 137 2.99 -0.13 -18.33
N SER A 138 3.24 1.15 -18.60
CA SER A 138 3.56 1.64 -19.95
C SER A 138 4.75 2.59 -19.86
N GLY A 139 5.64 2.57 -20.85
CA GLY A 139 6.87 3.37 -20.79
C GLY A 139 7.92 2.67 -19.93
N THR A 140 8.48 3.38 -18.95
CA THR A 140 9.59 2.89 -18.13
C THR A 140 9.24 2.94 -16.65
N ILE A 141 9.52 1.87 -15.92
CA ILE A 141 9.37 1.78 -14.46
C ILE A 141 10.70 1.43 -13.79
N GLU A 142 10.88 1.91 -12.56
CA GLU A 142 12.05 1.67 -11.72
C GLU A 142 11.66 0.95 -10.44
N LEU A 143 11.92 -0.35 -10.36
CA LEU A 143 11.48 -1.20 -9.23
C LEU A 143 12.52 -1.29 -8.11
N GLY A 144 13.56 -0.46 -8.14
CA GLY A 144 14.71 -0.52 -7.22
C GLY A 144 15.63 -1.74 -7.42
N VAL A 145 15.21 -2.71 -8.22
CA VAL A 145 15.99 -3.90 -8.63
C VAL A 145 16.44 -3.82 -10.10
N GLY A 146 16.05 -2.76 -10.80
CA GLY A 146 16.35 -2.51 -12.19
C GLY A 146 15.22 -1.75 -12.90
N THR A 147 15.56 -1.28 -14.09
CA THR A 147 14.65 -0.59 -15.02
C THR A 147 13.93 -1.61 -15.90
N LEU A 148 12.62 -1.47 -16.04
CA LEU A 148 11.84 -2.17 -17.08
C LEU A 148 11.26 -1.14 -18.05
N THR A 149 11.35 -1.42 -19.36
CA THR A 149 10.85 -0.54 -20.41
C THR A 149 9.99 -1.33 -21.39
N THR A 150 8.78 -0.84 -21.68
CA THR A 150 7.89 -1.43 -22.67
C THR A 150 8.35 -1.10 -24.09
N ASN A 151 8.00 -1.94 -25.06
CA ASN A 151 8.20 -1.64 -26.49
C ASN A 151 6.95 -1.01 -27.13
N GLY A 152 6.33 -0.06 -26.42
CA GLY A 152 5.06 0.56 -26.76
C GLY A 152 3.84 -0.15 -26.16
N GLY A 153 2.76 0.60 -25.93
CA GLY A 153 1.59 0.08 -25.20
C GLY A 153 1.91 -0.24 -23.73
N SER A 154 1.09 -1.12 -23.14
CA SER A 154 1.25 -1.59 -21.77
C SER A 154 1.72 -3.04 -21.72
N ASP A 155 2.70 -3.32 -20.88
CA ASP A 155 3.19 -4.67 -20.56
C ASP A 155 2.83 -5.05 -19.12
N VAL A 156 2.81 -6.35 -18.83
CA VAL A 156 2.67 -6.89 -17.48
C VAL A 156 4.04 -7.09 -16.84
N PHE A 157 4.12 -7.00 -15.51
CA PHE A 157 5.32 -7.32 -14.75
C PHE A 157 5.04 -8.19 -13.53
N LEU A 158 6.08 -8.91 -13.11
CA LEU A 158 6.17 -9.62 -11.84
C LEU A 158 7.50 -9.22 -11.22
N ALA A 159 7.48 -8.63 -10.02
CA ALA A 159 8.68 -8.12 -9.37
C ALA A 159 8.73 -8.53 -7.91
N LYS A 160 9.83 -9.18 -7.51
CA LYS A 160 10.15 -9.38 -6.10
C LYS A 160 10.91 -8.18 -5.57
N LEU A 161 10.38 -7.52 -4.55
CA LEU A 161 11.08 -6.46 -3.84
C LEU A 161 11.96 -7.06 -2.76
N VAL A 162 13.26 -6.78 -2.84
CA VAL A 162 14.21 -7.10 -1.77
C VAL A 162 14.46 -5.83 -0.97
N PRO A 163 14.21 -5.83 0.36
CA PRO A 163 14.51 -4.70 1.24
C PRO A 163 15.99 -4.31 1.19
#